data_AF-A0A965DUK8-F1
#
_entry.id   AF-A0A965DUK8-F1
#
_cell.length_a   1.000
_cell.length_b   1.000
_cell.length_c   1.000
_cell.angle_alpha   90.00
_cell.angle_beta   90.00
_cell.angle_gamma   90.00
#
_symmetry.space_group_name_H-M   'P 1'
#
loop_
_entity.id
_entity.type
_entity.pdbx_description
1 polymer ?
#
loop_
_entity_poly.entity_id
_entity_poly.type
_entity_poly.pdbx_seq_one_letter_code
_entity_poly.pdbx_strand_id
1 'polypeptide(L)'
;MEFSHQSNDNPLIWWVSVIALLLLLLNFLRSRNWRAGTIVALFLAGWAPWLIFPERTMFYFYAISFLPFLVISISYVANLIYQGLLARGQSLKTFYVVGISLLIATIILSFYFYPIWTAISLPKEEWLARMWFAKWI
;
A
#
# COMPACT_ATOMS: atom_id res chain seq x y z
N MET A 1 -12.98 -19.00 21.84
CA MET A 1 -11.67 -18.48 21.39
C MET A 1 -11.98 -17.39 20.41
N GLU A 2 -11.84 -16.13 20.82
CA GLU A 2 -12.03 -14.98 19.93
C GLU A 2 -10.85 -14.92 18.98
N PHE A 3 -11.06 -15.33 17.73
CA PHE A 3 -10.11 -15.06 16.67
C PHE A 3 -10.12 -13.55 16.44
N SER A 4 -9.07 -12.85 16.88
CA SER A 4 -8.84 -11.46 16.49
C SER A 4 -8.55 -11.42 14.99
N HIS A 5 -9.61 -11.38 14.19
CA HIS A 5 -9.56 -11.28 12.73
C HIS A 5 -9.03 -9.90 12.31
N GLN A 6 -7.71 -9.71 12.38
CA GLN A 6 -7.08 -8.64 11.61
C GLN A 6 -6.99 -9.13 10.16
N SER A 7 -7.82 -8.54 9.30
CA SER A 7 -7.77 -8.73 7.86
C SER A 7 -6.45 -8.12 7.35
N ASN A 8 -5.40 -8.92 7.22
CA ASN A 8 -4.13 -8.44 6.68
C ASN A 8 -4.32 -8.15 5.19
N ASP A 9 -4.40 -6.89 4.76
CA ASP A 9 -4.40 -6.54 3.34
C ASP A 9 -3.11 -7.03 2.66
N ASN A 10 -3.02 -6.94 1.33
CA ASN A 10 -1.79 -7.27 0.63
C ASN A 10 -0.63 -6.40 1.14
N PRO A 11 0.34 -6.97 1.87
CA PRO A 11 1.35 -6.17 2.58
C PRO A 11 2.23 -5.42 1.58
N LEU A 12 2.44 -5.97 0.38
CA LEU A 12 3.27 -5.34 -0.64
C LEU A 12 2.64 -4.03 -1.12
N ILE A 13 1.33 -4.00 -1.38
CA ILE A 13 0.62 -2.77 -1.75
C ILE A 13 0.79 -1.74 -0.63
N TRP A 14 0.55 -2.15 0.62
CA TRP A 14 0.65 -1.26 1.77
C TRP A 14 2.03 -0.61 1.90
N TRP A 15 3.10 -1.42 1.92
CA TRP A 15 4.47 -0.92 2.08
C TRP A 15 4.93 -0.05 0.90
N VAL A 16 4.61 -0.46 -0.33
CA VAL A 16 4.96 0.30 -1.53
C VAL A 16 4.21 1.63 -1.55
N SER A 17 2.95 1.67 -1.12
CA SER A 17 2.19 2.92 -1.02
C SER A 17 2.73 3.87 0.04
N VAL A 18 3.19 3.39 1.20
CA VAL A 18 3.83 4.23 2.22
C VAL A 18 5.06 4.93 1.64
N ILE A 19 5.92 4.18 0.96
CA ILE A 19 7.09 4.74 0.27
C ILE A 19 6.64 5.74 -0.81
N ALA A 20 5.63 5.40 -1.59
CA ALA A 20 5.12 6.28 -2.64
C ALA A 20 4.59 7.61 -2.06
N LEU A 21 3.81 7.58 -0.97
CA LEU A 21 3.33 8.78 -0.29
C LEU A 21 4.49 9.67 0.20
N LEU A 22 5.54 9.08 0.77
CA LEU A 22 6.73 9.82 1.19
C LEU A 22 7.44 10.48 0.00
N LEU A 23 7.59 9.76 -1.11
CA LEU A 23 8.18 10.31 -2.33
C LEU A 23 7.33 11.45 -2.91
N LEU A 24 5.99 11.33 -2.89
CA LEU A 24 5.09 12.40 -3.32
C LEU A 24 5.17 13.63 -2.42
N LEU A 25 5.28 13.43 -1.11
CA LEU A 25 5.46 14.52 -0.15
C LEU A 25 6.78 15.25 -0.43
N LEU A 26 7.89 14.52 -0.57
CA LEU A 26 9.19 15.12 -0.92
C LEU A 26 9.14 15.85 -2.26
N ASN A 27 8.50 15.25 -3.27
CA ASN A 27 8.33 15.87 -4.57
C ASN A 27 7.50 17.16 -4.47
N PHE A 28 6.41 17.17 -3.70
CA PHE A 28 5.59 18.35 -3.44
C PHE A 28 6.38 19.45 -2.74
N LEU A 29 7.17 19.11 -1.71
CA LEU A 29 7.97 20.09 -0.97
C LEU A 29 9.07 20.71 -1.83
N ARG A 30 9.72 19.93 -2.72
CA ARG A 30 10.83 20.41 -3.54
C ARG A 30 10.39 21.16 -4.80
N SER A 31 9.37 20.66 -5.50
CA SER A 31 8.95 21.18 -6.80
C SER A 31 7.69 22.04 -6.74
N ARG A 32 7.04 22.11 -5.56
CA ARG A 32 5.71 22.71 -5.38
C ARG A 32 4.65 22.17 -6.34
N ASN A 33 4.82 20.94 -6.82
CA ASN A 33 3.87 20.27 -7.69
C ASN A 33 2.56 20.00 -6.94
N TRP A 34 1.56 20.85 -7.20
CA TRP A 34 0.26 20.80 -6.55
C TRP A 34 -0.43 19.44 -6.70
N ARG A 35 -0.22 18.71 -7.80
CA ARG A 35 -0.84 17.40 -8.03
C ARG A 35 -0.38 16.36 -7.01
N ALA A 36 0.94 16.32 -6.75
CA ALA A 36 1.50 15.44 -5.73
C ALA A 36 1.01 15.86 -4.33
N GLY A 37 0.95 17.16 -4.07
CA GLY A 37 0.39 17.72 -2.84
C GLY A 37 -1.07 17.33 -2.62
N THR A 38 -1.92 17.39 -3.65
CA THR A 38 -3.33 17.00 -3.58
C THR A 38 -3.50 15.54 -3.22
N ILE A 39 -2.72 14.62 -3.81
CA ILE A 39 -2.82 13.19 -3.49
C ILE A 39 -2.49 12.94 -2.02
N VAL A 40 -1.38 13.53 -1.53
CA VAL A 40 -0.98 13.42 -0.13
C VAL A 40 -2.02 14.07 0.79
N ALA A 41 -2.53 15.25 0.43
CA ALA A 41 -3.54 15.96 1.20
C ALA A 41 -4.86 15.19 1.27
N LEU A 42 -5.31 14.54 0.20
CA LEU A 42 -6.51 13.70 0.21
C LEU A 42 -6.34 12.48 1.12
N PHE A 43 -5.18 11.83 1.08
CA PHE A 43 -4.87 10.75 2.01
C PHE A 43 -4.88 11.26 3.47
N LEU A 44 -4.20 12.37 3.74
CA LEU A 44 -4.15 12.96 5.08
C LEU A 44 -5.52 13.49 5.53
N ALA A 45 -6.37 13.99 4.64
CA ALA A 45 -7.71 14.42 4.99
C ALA A 45 -8.57 13.26 5.48
N GLY A 46 -8.35 12.06 4.92
CA GLY A 46 -9.00 10.83 5.40
C GLY A 46 -8.36 10.27 6.68
N TRP A 47 -7.02 10.31 6.78
CA TRP A 47 -6.27 9.64 7.85
C TRP A 47 -5.98 10.50 9.09
N ALA A 48 -5.67 11.78 8.92
CA ALA A 48 -5.29 12.67 10.02
C ALA A 48 -6.39 12.92 11.07
N PRO A 49 -7.70 12.96 10.74
CA PRO A 49 -8.74 13.11 11.77
C PRO A 49 -8.69 12.03 12.85
N TRP A 50 -8.24 10.82 12.51
CA TRP A 50 -8.11 9.72 13.46
C TRP A 50 -7.02 9.95 14.51
N LEU A 51 -6.04 10.82 14.23
CA LEU A 51 -5.05 11.24 15.23
C LEU A 51 -5.62 12.22 16.26
N ILE A 52 -6.72 12.89 15.92
CA ILE A 52 -7.35 13.92 16.76
C ILE A 52 -8.33 13.29 17.76
N PHE A 53 -8.85 12.10 17.47
CA PHE A 53 -9.82 11.38 18.32
C PHE A 53 -9.31 9.99 18.73
N PRO A 54 -8.17 9.89 19.44
CA PRO A 54 -7.59 8.59 19.85
C PRO A 54 -8.46 7.82 20.83
N GLU A 55 -9.37 8.48 21.55
CA GLU A 55 -10.32 7.86 22.48
C GLU A 55 -11.42 7.04 21.80
N ARG A 56 -11.55 7.14 20.47
CA ARG A 56 -12.49 6.31 19.69
C ARG A 56 -11.87 4.95 19.39
N THR A 57 -12.65 3.89 19.59
CA THR A 57 -12.24 2.53 19.19
C THR A 57 -12.05 2.47 17.67
N MET A 58 -10.83 2.20 17.24
CA MET A 58 -10.47 2.11 15.82
C MET A 58 -10.35 0.64 15.39
N PHE A 59 -10.89 0.33 14.23
CA PHE A 59 -10.81 -0.99 13.62
C PHE A 59 -10.05 -0.93 12.30
N TYR A 60 -9.38 -2.03 11.94
CA TYR A 60 -8.56 -2.09 10.74
C TYR A 60 -9.35 -1.87 9.44
N PHE A 61 -10.64 -2.21 9.39
CA PHE A 61 -11.47 -2.05 8.18
C PHE A 61 -11.54 -0.59 7.68
N TYR A 62 -11.31 0.42 8.53
CA TYR A 62 -11.23 1.82 8.10
C TYR A 62 -10.08 2.05 7.11
N ALA A 63 -9.05 1.20 7.11
CA ALA A 63 -7.92 1.30 6.18
C ALA A 63 -8.34 1.12 4.71
N ILE A 64 -9.39 0.31 4.45
CA ILE A 64 -9.90 0.05 3.10
C ILE A 64 -10.34 1.34 2.41
N SER A 65 -10.89 2.30 3.16
CA SER A 65 -11.30 3.60 2.63
C SER A 65 -10.13 4.43 2.09
N PHE A 66 -8.89 4.15 2.53
CA PHE A 66 -7.70 4.83 2.04
C PHE A 66 -7.04 4.15 0.83
N LEU A 67 -7.41 2.90 0.55
CA LEU A 67 -6.79 2.06 -0.48
C LEU A 67 -6.77 2.72 -1.88
N PRO A 68 -7.83 3.42 -2.35
CA PRO A 68 -7.79 4.10 -3.63
C PRO A 68 -6.68 5.16 -3.71
N PHE A 69 -6.48 5.94 -2.63
CA PHE A 69 -5.44 6.96 -2.58
C PHE A 69 -4.04 6.34 -2.55
N LEU A 70 -3.89 5.20 -1.88
CA LEU A 70 -2.66 4.43 -1.86
C LEU A 70 -2.28 3.91 -3.25
N VAL A 71 -3.23 3.38 -4.02
CA VAL A 71 -2.99 2.90 -5.39
C VAL A 71 -2.71 4.07 -6.35
N ILE A 72 -3.43 5.19 -6.20
CA ILE A 72 -3.18 6.42 -6.98
C ILE A 72 -1.77 6.94 -6.68
N SER A 73 -1.32 6.89 -5.42
CA SER A 73 0.02 7.35 -5.05
C SER A 73 1.12 6.54 -5.75
N ILE A 74 1.00 5.21 -5.79
CA ILE A 74 1.93 4.33 -6.50
C ILE A 74 1.92 4.67 -8.00
N SER A 75 0.74 4.76 -8.59
CA SER A 75 0.57 5.05 -10.02
C SER A 75 1.19 6.40 -10.40
N TYR A 76 1.01 7.42 -9.57
CA TYR A 76 1.56 8.75 -9.82
C TYR A 76 3.09 8.78 -9.69
N VAL A 77 3.66 8.09 -8.69
CA VAL A 77 5.12 7.92 -8.58
C VAL A 77 5.67 7.18 -9.79
N ALA A 78 5.02 6.11 -10.22
CA ALA A 78 5.42 5.38 -11.43
C ALA A 78 5.40 6.28 -12.68
N ASN A 79 4.37 7.13 -12.81
CA ASN A 79 4.31 8.11 -13.89
C ASN A 79 5.43 9.17 -13.80
N LEU A 80 5.76 9.68 -12.61
CA LEU A 80 6.88 10.62 -12.45
C LEU A 80 8.21 9.98 -12.87
N ILE A 81 8.44 8.73 -12.49
CA ILE A 81 9.64 7.97 -12.90
C ILE A 81 9.65 7.78 -14.42
N TYR A 82 8.53 7.33 -15.00
CA TYR A 82 8.38 7.11 -16.43
C TYR A 82 8.68 8.37 -17.25
N GLN A 83 8.08 9.50 -16.89
CA GLN A 83 8.32 10.79 -17.54
C GLN A 83 9.78 11.24 -17.37
N GLY A 84 10.36 11.03 -16.19
CA GLY A 84 11.77 11.34 -15.93
C GLY A 84 12.75 10.51 -16.77
N LEU A 85 12.44 9.24 -17.03
CA LEU A 85 13.25 8.37 -17.90
C LEU A 85 13.15 8.79 -19.36
N LEU A 86 11.94 9.08 -19.85
CA LEU A 86 11.70 9.58 -21.21
C LEU A 86 12.45 10.90 -21.47
N ALA A 87 12.35 11.85 -20.55
CA ALA A 87 13.04 13.14 -20.67
C ALA A 87 14.57 13.02 -20.73
N ARG A 88 15.13 11.95 -20.16
CA ARG A 88 16.57 11.65 -20.18
C ARG A 88 16.98 10.74 -21.34
N GLY A 89 16.05 10.34 -22.21
CA GLY A 89 16.28 9.37 -23.29
C GLY A 89 16.72 7.99 -22.79
N GLN A 90 16.40 7.64 -21.53
CA GLN A 90 16.82 6.36 -20.94
C GLN A 90 15.89 5.22 -21.36
N SER A 91 16.45 4.02 -21.41
CA SER A 91 15.69 2.80 -21.68
C SER A 91 14.63 2.54 -20.63
N LEU A 92 13.40 2.25 -21.07
CA LEU A 92 12.28 1.88 -20.19
C LEU A 92 12.28 0.40 -19.78
N LYS A 93 13.24 -0.40 -20.26
CA LYS A 93 13.29 -1.85 -19.98
C LYS A 93 13.30 -2.13 -18.48
N THR A 94 14.19 -1.46 -17.72
CA THR A 94 14.27 -1.65 -16.26
C THR A 94 12.99 -1.22 -15.56
N PHE A 95 12.37 -0.12 -15.99
CA PHE A 95 11.10 0.35 -15.45
C PHE A 95 10.00 -0.71 -15.61
N TYR A 96 9.82 -1.26 -16.81
CA TYR A 96 8.82 -2.29 -17.06
C TYR A 96 9.13 -3.60 -16.34
N VAL A 97 10.40 -4.03 -16.30
CA VAL A 97 10.78 -5.25 -15.57
C VAL A 97 10.43 -5.12 -14.09
N VAL A 98 10.84 -4.02 -13.44
CA VAL A 98 10.52 -3.78 -12.03
C VAL A 98 9.01 -3.68 -11.81
N GLY A 99 8.28 -2.93 -12.66
CA GLY A 99 6.84 -2.78 -12.56
C GLY A 99 6.08 -4.12 -12.71
N ILE A 100 6.45 -4.94 -13.69
CA ILE A 100 5.86 -6.27 -13.92
C ILE A 100 6.21 -7.21 -12.76
N SER A 101 7.47 -7.21 -12.29
CA SER A 101 7.88 -8.03 -11.14
C SER A 101 7.07 -7.68 -9.88
N LEU A 102 6.86 -6.39 -9.59
CA LEU A 102 6.04 -5.96 -8.46
C LEU A 102 4.56 -6.35 -8.63
N LEU A 103 4.02 -6.25 -9.84
CA LEU A 103 2.66 -6.69 -10.13
C LEU A 103 2.50 -8.19 -9.91
N ILE A 104 3.41 -9.01 -10.44
CA ILE A 104 3.41 -10.46 -10.25
C ILE A 104 3.54 -10.81 -8.76
N ALA A 105 4.47 -10.17 -8.05
CA ALA A 105 4.64 -10.37 -6.62
C ALA A 105 3.36 -10.02 -5.83
N THR A 106 2.69 -8.92 -6.20
CA THR A 106 1.40 -8.54 -5.64
C THR A 106 0.37 -9.65 -5.84
N ILE A 107 0.25 -10.19 -7.06
CA ILE A 107 -0.69 -11.26 -7.38
C ILE A 107 -0.37 -12.53 -6.59
N ILE A 108 0.89 -12.95 -6.54
CA ILE A 108 1.34 -14.13 -5.78
C ILE A 108 1.00 -13.98 -4.30
N LEU A 109 1.27 -12.81 -3.71
CA LEU A 109 0.94 -12.55 -2.32
C LEU A 109 -0.57 -12.53 -2.09
N SER A 110 -1.36 -11.99 -3.02
CA SER A 110 -2.82 -12.07 -2.93
C SER A 110 -3.31 -13.51 -2.92
N PHE A 111 -2.75 -14.39 -3.77
CA PHE A 111 -3.06 -15.83 -3.72
C PHE A 111 -2.61 -16.49 -2.42
N TYR A 112 -1.44 -16.10 -1.89
CA TYR A 112 -0.93 -16.61 -0.62
C TYR A 112 -1.83 -16.21 0.57
N PHE A 113 -2.36 -14.99 0.60
CA PHE A 113 -3.25 -14.52 1.68
C PHE A 113 -4.73 -14.83 1.44
N TYR A 114 -5.12 -15.27 0.25
CA TYR A 114 -6.51 -15.58 -0.12
C TYR A 114 -7.26 -16.49 0.88
N PRO A 115 -6.68 -17.58 1.40
CA PRO A 115 -7.38 -18.43 2.38
C PRO A 115 -7.72 -17.68 3.68
N ILE A 116 -6.89 -16.73 4.11
CA ILE A 116 -7.15 -15.91 5.29
C ILE A 116 -8.32 -14.96 5.02
N TRP A 117 -8.34 -14.31 3.86
CA TRP A 117 -9.41 -13.37 3.47
C TRP A 117 -10.76 -14.04 3.30
N THR A 118 -10.77 -15.31 2.89
CA THR A 118 -11.99 -16.10 2.67
C THR A 118 -12.37 -16.99 3.84
N ALA A 119 -11.63 -16.88 4.96
CA ALA A 119 -11.86 -17.69 6.16
C ALA A 119 -11.88 -19.21 5.89
N ILE A 120 -11.09 -19.67 4.93
CA ILE A 120 -10.92 -21.11 4.66
C ILE A 120 -10.20 -21.72 5.86
N SER A 121 -10.69 -22.88 6.33
CA SER A 121 -10.07 -23.61 7.43
C SER A 121 -8.70 -24.15 7.00
N LEU A 122 -7.65 -23.72 7.69
CA LEU A 122 -6.26 -24.14 7.45
C LEU A 122 -5.71 -24.90 8.66
N PRO A 123 -4.81 -25.88 8.46
CA PRO A 123 -3.97 -26.40 9.53
C PRO A 123 -3.21 -25.27 10.24
N LYS A 124 -3.00 -25.41 11.56
CA LYS A 124 -2.38 -24.36 12.40
C LYS A 124 -1.00 -23.92 11.88
N GLU A 125 -0.19 -24.86 11.38
CA GLU A 125 1.14 -24.58 10.85
C GLU A 125 1.09 -23.72 9.59
N GLU A 126 0.17 -24.01 8.67
CA GLU A 126 -0.04 -23.21 7.46
C GLU A 126 -0.56 -21.81 7.77
N TRP A 127 -1.43 -21.70 8.78
CA TRP A 127 -1.92 -20.42 9.26
C TRP A 127 -0.78 -19.61 9.89
N LEU A 128 0.04 -20.21 10.76
CA LEU A 128 1.19 -19.56 11.38
C LEU A 128 2.22 -19.09 10.35
N ALA A 129 2.46 -19.86 9.29
CA ALA A 129 3.37 -19.47 8.20
C ALA A 129 2.97 -18.14 7.53
N ARG A 130 1.68 -17.81 7.56
CA ARG A 130 1.13 -16.56 7.00
C ARG A 130 1.15 -15.40 8.00
N MET A 131 1.40 -15.68 9.29
CA MET A 131 1.50 -14.66 10.34
C MET A 131 2.92 -14.12 10.43
N TRP A 132 3.26 -13.25 9.47
CA TRP A 132 4.60 -12.67 9.35
C TRP A 132 5.02 -11.82 10.55
N PHE A 133 4.05 -11.26 11.28
CA PHE A 133 4.29 -10.50 12.50
C PHE A 133 3.61 -11.17 13.68
N ALA A 134 4.26 -11.17 14.84
CA ALA A 134 3.71 -11.77 16.06
C ALA A 134 2.36 -11.16 16.49
N LYS A 135 2.11 -9.89 16.12
CA LYS A 135 0.84 -9.20 16.39
C LYS A 135 -0.33 -9.62 15.47
N TRP A 136 -0.08 -10.46 14.48
CA TRP A 136 -1.12 -11.00 13.58
C TRP A 136 -1.76 -12.29 14.11
N ILE A 137 -1.25 -12.82 15.23
CA ILE A 137 -1.74 -14.03 15.90
C ILE A 137 -2.82 -13.67 16.92
#